data_AF-A0A6M0BCX8-F1
#
_entry.id   AF-A0A6M0BCX8-F1
#
_cell.length_a   1.000
_cell.length_b   1.000
_cell.length_c   1.000
_cell.angle_alpha   90.00
_cell.angle_beta   90.00
_cell.angle_gamma   90.00
#
_symmetry.space_group_name_H-M   'P 1'
#
loop_
_entity.id
_entity.type
_entity.pdbx_description
1 polymer ?
#
loop_
_entity_poly.entity_id
_entity_poly.type
_entity_poly.pdbx_seq_one_letter_code
_entity_poly.pdbx_strand_id
1 'polypeptide(L)'
;MNLKSAQEDHINWIKTQLEQTQRELTEAEANLVEVKALVEQKRANVAYYQNKLEAELSSNDIAAENDDIAAENDDIAAEISSAFRELEVNANHLSEQAPTVNSSGNVGQVTFVDEELEEESFEENQRENQDDEEGNKRNPRDMLYPEFRGKTFGEAVEIILDKFAAPVNRKQIASRLFDAKSEHEQLRATNSLANQLHQGVKEGRWKKVGRGLFASNSFQEQVTDEVNN
;
A
#
# COMPACT_ATOMS: atom_id res chain seq x y z
N MET A 1 -18.66 -55.42 15.18
CA MET A 1 -18.61 -54.56 13.98
C MET A 1 -17.77 -55.25 12.92
N ASN A 2 -18.26 -55.32 11.68
CA ASN A 2 -17.67 -56.11 10.61
C ASN A 2 -16.69 -55.23 9.81
N LEU A 3 -15.39 -55.55 9.86
CA LEU A 3 -14.30 -54.77 9.24
C LEU A 3 -14.50 -54.48 7.74
N LYS A 4 -15.23 -55.36 7.04
CA LYS A 4 -15.57 -55.18 5.61
C LYS A 4 -16.49 -53.97 5.37
N SER A 5 -17.46 -53.74 6.25
CA SER A 5 -18.40 -52.61 6.14
C SER A 5 -17.69 -51.26 6.28
N ALA A 6 -16.74 -51.16 7.23
CA ALA A 6 -16.00 -49.93 7.45
C ALA A 6 -15.05 -49.59 6.29
N GLN A 7 -14.51 -50.59 5.59
CA GLN A 7 -13.72 -50.38 4.38
C GLN A 7 -14.59 -49.92 3.20
N GLU A 8 -15.79 -50.48 3.04
CA GLU A 8 -16.73 -50.05 2.00
C GLU A 8 -17.21 -48.62 2.21
N ASP A 9 -17.50 -48.23 3.45
CA ASP A 9 -17.87 -46.85 3.81
C ASP A 9 -16.74 -45.86 3.51
N HIS A 10 -15.50 -46.23 3.84
CA HIS A 10 -14.33 -45.39 3.56
C HIS A 10 -14.07 -45.24 2.05
N ILE A 11 -14.20 -46.32 1.28
CA ILE A 11 -14.06 -46.26 -0.19
C ILE A 11 -15.14 -45.37 -0.80
N ASN A 12 -16.38 -45.45 -0.33
CA ASN A 12 -17.46 -44.60 -0.80
C ASN A 12 -17.21 -43.13 -0.45
N TRP A 13 -16.72 -42.84 0.76
CA TRP A 13 -16.33 -41.49 1.15
C TRP A 13 -15.25 -40.91 0.22
N ILE A 14 -14.20 -41.68 -0.08
CA ILE A 14 -13.13 -41.25 -1.01
C ILE A 14 -13.70 -40.95 -2.39
N LYS A 15 -14.61 -41.78 -2.91
CA LYS A 15 -15.25 -41.55 -4.22
C LYS A 15 -16.07 -40.27 -4.22
N THR A 16 -16.87 -40.02 -3.18
CA THR A 16 -17.63 -38.78 -3.05
C THR A 16 -16.73 -37.55 -3.00
N GLN A 17 -15.61 -37.62 -2.27
CA GLN A 17 -14.62 -36.53 -2.24
C GLN A 17 -13.96 -36.31 -3.61
N LEU A 18 -13.68 -37.38 -4.35
CA LEU A 18 -13.12 -37.28 -5.70
C LEU A 18 -14.11 -36.61 -6.67
N GLU A 19 -15.38 -37.02 -6.64
CA GLU A 19 -16.42 -36.41 -7.48
C GLU A 19 -16.64 -34.93 -7.15
N GLN A 20 -16.58 -34.58 -5.87
CA GLN A 20 -16.71 -33.19 -5.44
C GLN A 20 -15.53 -32.33 -5.89
N THR A 21 -14.30 -32.80 -5.70
CA THR A 21 -13.10 -32.06 -6.16
C THR A 21 -13.06 -31.95 -7.69
N GLN A 22 -13.52 -32.95 -8.43
CA GLN A 22 -13.64 -32.89 -9.90
C GLN A 22 -14.63 -31.81 -10.34
N ARG A 23 -15.77 -31.69 -9.64
CA ARG A 23 -16.77 -30.66 -9.92
C ARG A 23 -16.23 -29.26 -9.65
N GLU A 24 -15.58 -29.07 -8.49
CA GLU A 24 -14.96 -27.80 -8.12
C GLU A 24 -13.87 -27.38 -9.12
N LEU A 25 -13.06 -28.34 -9.59
CA LEU A 25 -12.06 -28.07 -10.64
C LEU A 25 -12.71 -27.61 -11.94
N THR A 26 -13.78 -28.27 -12.37
CA THR A 26 -14.49 -27.91 -13.61
C THR A 26 -15.12 -26.51 -13.52
N GLU A 27 -15.67 -26.16 -12.35
CA GLU A 27 -16.22 -24.82 -12.10
C GLU A 27 -15.12 -23.75 -12.08
N ALA A 28 -13.98 -24.03 -11.45
CA ALA A 28 -12.83 -23.14 -11.43
C ALA A 28 -12.26 -22.91 -12.84
N GLU A 29 -12.20 -23.95 -13.67
CA GLU A 29 -11.78 -23.84 -15.08
C GLU A 29 -12.74 -22.96 -15.90
N ALA A 30 -14.05 -23.09 -15.70
CA ALA A 30 -15.04 -22.24 -16.37
C ALA A 30 -14.89 -20.77 -15.95
N ASN A 31 -14.73 -20.50 -14.65
CA ASN A 31 -14.51 -19.16 -14.12
C ASN A 31 -13.21 -18.54 -14.67
N LEU A 32 -12.14 -19.34 -14.83
CA LEU A 32 -10.89 -18.88 -15.41
C LEU A 32 -11.07 -18.41 -16.87
N VAL A 33 -11.88 -19.12 -17.66
CA VAL A 33 -12.18 -18.72 -19.06
C VAL A 33 -12.91 -17.38 -19.09
N GLU A 34 -13.90 -17.18 -18.22
CA GLU A 34 -14.65 -15.92 -18.13
C GLU A 34 -13.75 -14.74 -17.70
N VAL A 35 -12.91 -14.95 -16.67
CA VAL A 35 -11.96 -13.92 -16.21
C VAL A 35 -10.96 -13.56 -17.31
N LYS A 36 -10.46 -14.55 -18.06
CA LYS A 36 -9.57 -14.28 -19.21
C LYS A 36 -10.24 -13.42 -20.27
N ALA A 37 -11.51 -13.68 -20.58
CA ALA A 37 -12.27 -12.86 -21.54
C ALA A 37 -12.43 -11.42 -21.04
N LEU A 38 -12.74 -11.22 -19.75
CA LEU A 38 -12.85 -9.89 -19.13
C LEU A 38 -11.52 -9.13 -19.13
N VAL A 39 -10.40 -9.82 -18.84
CA VAL A 39 -9.06 -9.22 -18.88
C VAL A 39 -8.72 -8.76 -20.29
N GLU A 40 -9.00 -9.58 -21.30
CA GLU A 40 -8.72 -9.22 -22.69
C GLU A 40 -9.59 -8.04 -23.16
N GLN A 41 -10.86 -8.02 -22.78
CA GLN A 41 -11.74 -6.89 -23.03
C GLN A 41 -11.21 -5.59 -22.39
N LYS A 42 -10.75 -5.66 -21.13
CA LYS A 42 -10.17 -4.49 -20.46
C LYS A 42 -8.88 -4.01 -21.14
N ARG A 43 -8.02 -4.93 -21.58
CA ARG A 43 -6.81 -4.58 -22.36
C ARG A 43 -7.16 -3.86 -23.65
N ALA A 44 -8.15 -4.36 -24.39
CA ALA A 44 -8.61 -3.71 -25.61
C ALA A 44 -9.16 -2.30 -25.34
N ASN A 45 -9.91 -2.11 -24.24
CA ASN A 45 -10.41 -0.79 -23.85
C ASN A 45 -9.28 0.18 -23.48
N VAL A 46 -8.28 -0.28 -22.72
CA VAL A 46 -7.12 0.55 -22.37
C VAL A 46 -6.38 0.99 -23.63
N ALA A 47 -6.11 0.06 -24.55
CA ALA A 47 -5.45 0.39 -25.82
C ALA A 47 -6.26 1.40 -26.64
N TYR A 48 -7.59 1.27 -26.68
CA TYR A 48 -8.46 2.23 -27.36
C TYR A 48 -8.33 3.64 -26.77
N TYR A 49 -8.41 3.79 -25.45
CA TYR A 49 -8.34 5.10 -24.80
C TYR A 49 -6.93 5.70 -24.87
N GLN A 50 -5.89 4.88 -24.81
CA GLN A 50 -4.50 5.33 -25.02
C GLN A 50 -4.33 5.92 -26.43
N ASN A 51 -4.76 5.19 -27.46
CA ASN A 51 -4.67 5.67 -28.84
C ASN A 51 -5.48 6.95 -29.06
N LYS A 52 -6.65 7.07 -28.43
CA LYS A 52 -7.48 8.28 -28.50
C LYS A 52 -6.78 9.47 -27.85
N LEU A 53 -6.20 9.28 -26.67
CA LEU A 53 -5.44 10.32 -25.97
C LEU A 53 -4.22 10.77 -26.78
N GLU A 54 -3.49 9.82 -27.38
CA GLU A 54 -2.32 10.12 -28.22
C GLU A 54 -2.72 10.89 -29.48
N ALA A 55 -3.85 10.57 -30.11
CA ALA A 55 -4.38 11.33 -31.25
C ALA A 55 -4.84 12.76 -30.87
N GLU A 56 -5.42 12.93 -29.67
CA GLU A 56 -5.82 14.26 -29.15
C GLU A 56 -4.59 15.10 -28.78
N LEU A 57 -3.55 14.51 -28.18
CA LEU A 57 -2.29 15.20 -27.89
C LEU A 57 -1.53 15.57 -29.18
N SER A 58 -1.52 14.69 -30.18
CA SER A 58 -0.92 14.96 -31.49
C SER A 58 -1.66 16.03 -32.30
N SER A 59 -2.95 16.29 -32.03
CA SER A 59 -3.70 17.36 -32.70
C SER A 59 -3.49 18.74 -32.07
N ASN A 60 -2.87 18.83 -30.90
CA ASN A 60 -2.67 20.06 -30.13
C ASN A 60 -1.27 20.68 -30.28
N ASP A 61 -0.47 20.27 -31.27
CA ASP A 61 0.75 20.98 -31.67
C ASP A 61 0.39 22.32 -32.38
N ILE A 62 -0.04 23.29 -31.58
CA ILE A 62 -0.03 24.72 -31.91
C ILE A 62 1.05 25.35 -31.02
N ALA A 63 2.31 25.25 -31.44
CA ALA A 63 3.42 25.97 -30.81
C ALA A 63 4.51 26.35 -31.82
N ALA A 64 4.10 26.82 -32.99
CA ALA A 64 4.96 27.52 -33.95
C ALA A 64 4.81 29.05 -33.92
N GLU A 65 4.26 29.61 -32.82
CA GLU A 65 4.00 31.07 -32.67
C GLU A 65 4.61 31.67 -31.39
N ASN A 66 5.73 31.16 -30.88
CA ASN A 66 6.41 31.72 -29.69
C ASN A 66 7.76 32.41 -29.96
N ASP A 67 8.11 32.69 -31.23
CA ASP A 67 9.37 33.37 -31.56
C ASP A 67 9.33 34.91 -31.37
N ASP A 68 8.15 35.52 -31.17
CA ASP A 68 8.03 36.99 -31.04
C ASP A 68 8.04 37.54 -29.59
N ILE A 69 7.99 36.69 -28.56
CA ILE A 69 7.93 37.15 -27.14
C ILE A 69 9.33 37.23 -26.48
N ALA A 70 10.38 36.76 -27.15
CA ALA A 70 11.74 36.76 -26.59
C ALA A 70 12.44 38.14 -26.67
N ALA A 71 11.95 39.08 -27.49
CA ALA A 71 12.62 40.36 -27.71
C ALA A 71 12.26 41.48 -26.70
N GLU A 72 11.15 41.37 -25.97
CA GLU A 72 10.69 42.44 -25.05
C GLU A 72 11.12 42.24 -23.58
N ASN A 73 11.73 41.09 -23.22
CA ASN A 73 12.10 40.78 -21.84
C ASN A 73 13.52 41.21 -21.44
N ASP A 74 14.39 41.58 -22.39
CA ASP A 74 15.77 41.99 -22.09
C ASP A 74 15.86 43.44 -21.54
N ASP A 75 14.91 44.32 -21.87
CA ASP A 75 14.92 45.71 -21.39
C ASP A 75 14.44 45.84 -19.93
N ILE A 76 13.51 44.99 -19.48
CA ILE A 76 12.98 45.03 -18.10
C ILE A 76 14.03 44.51 -17.09
N ALA A 77 14.85 43.54 -17.46
CA ALA A 77 15.91 43.00 -16.61
C ALA A 77 17.07 44.01 -16.36
N ALA A 78 17.34 44.87 -17.35
CA ALA A 78 18.34 45.94 -17.23
C ALA A 78 17.86 47.06 -16.28
N GLU A 79 16.57 47.40 -16.30
CA GLU A 79 15.98 48.42 -15.43
C GLU A 79 15.92 47.99 -13.96
N ILE A 80 15.62 46.72 -13.68
CA ILE A 80 15.61 46.16 -12.31
C ILE A 80 17.02 46.10 -11.72
N SER A 81 18.03 45.80 -12.54
CA SER A 81 19.44 45.75 -12.11
C SER A 81 20.00 47.14 -11.75
N SER A 82 19.48 48.20 -12.38
CA SER A 82 19.81 49.59 -12.03
C SER A 82 19.20 50.01 -10.70
N ALA A 83 17.94 49.62 -10.44
CA ALA A 83 17.22 49.99 -9.22
C ALA A 83 17.77 49.31 -7.95
N PHE A 84 18.32 48.11 -8.05
CA PHE A 84 18.94 47.43 -6.90
C PHE A 84 20.31 48.01 -6.50
N ARG A 85 21.01 48.67 -7.41
CA ARG A 85 22.34 49.24 -7.15
C ARG A 85 22.32 50.54 -6.35
N GLU A 86 21.16 51.23 -6.30
CA GLU A 86 20.97 52.45 -5.50
C GLU A 86 20.51 52.18 -4.05
N LEU A 87 20.06 50.95 -3.74
CA LEU A 87 19.63 50.57 -2.39
C LEU A 87 20.76 49.99 -1.50
N GLU A 88 21.91 49.63 -2.08
CA GLU A 88 22.99 48.90 -1.40
C GLU A 88 23.99 49.80 -0.63
N VAL A 89 23.81 51.13 -0.64
CA VAL A 89 24.75 52.08 0.01
C VAL A 89 24.37 52.41 1.47
N ASN A 90 23.20 52.00 1.98
CA ASN A 90 22.66 52.51 3.25
C ASN A 90 22.29 51.48 4.32
N ALA A 91 22.92 50.31 4.36
CA ALA A 91 22.70 49.34 5.44
C ALA A 91 23.99 48.68 5.94
N ASN A 92 25.01 49.49 6.25
CA ASN A 92 25.92 49.11 7.33
C ASN A 92 25.10 49.17 8.63
N HIS A 93 24.93 48.05 9.34
CA HIS A 93 25.09 47.95 10.80
C HIS A 93 24.62 46.56 11.31
N LEU A 94 25.55 45.86 12.00
CA LEU A 94 25.38 44.80 13.02
C LEU A 94 25.08 43.39 12.48
N SER A 95 26.07 42.50 12.33
CA SER A 95 26.79 41.71 13.37
C SER A 95 26.24 40.29 13.47
N GLU A 96 26.86 39.32 12.80
CA GLU A 96 26.80 37.91 13.19
C GLU A 96 28.18 37.26 13.12
N GLN A 97 28.62 36.75 14.27
CA GLN A 97 29.76 35.85 14.42
C GLN A 97 29.34 34.44 14.00
N ALA A 98 30.07 33.85 13.07
CA ALA A 98 30.23 32.41 12.93
C ALA A 98 31.12 31.86 14.10
N PRO A 99 31.31 30.53 14.35
CA PRO A 99 31.23 29.47 13.35
C PRO A 99 30.92 28.00 13.77
N THR A 100 30.80 27.15 12.74
CA THR A 100 31.27 25.75 12.61
C THR A 100 30.58 24.57 13.32
N VAL A 101 29.97 23.74 12.46
CA VAL A 101 30.02 22.27 12.45
C VAL A 101 31.36 21.69 12.92
N ASN A 102 31.32 20.64 13.75
CA ASN A 102 32.35 19.60 13.79
C ASN A 102 31.75 18.25 14.18
N SER A 103 32.13 17.25 13.39
CA SER A 103 31.87 15.83 13.56
C SER A 103 33.03 15.18 14.31
N SER A 104 32.76 14.36 15.33
CA SER A 104 33.61 13.23 15.74
C SER A 104 32.89 12.38 16.79
N GLY A 105 32.95 11.05 16.60
CA GLY A 105 32.23 10.07 17.40
C GLY A 105 32.93 9.65 18.70
N ASN A 106 32.21 8.92 19.56
CA ASN A 106 32.35 7.47 19.73
C ASN A 106 31.63 7.02 21.03
N VAL A 107 31.19 5.75 21.02
CA VAL A 107 30.80 4.90 22.16
C VAL A 107 29.43 5.12 22.83
N GLY A 108 28.45 4.36 22.32
CA GLY A 108 27.71 3.38 23.11
C GLY A 108 26.68 3.88 24.13
N GLN A 109 25.40 3.81 23.76
CA GLN A 109 24.39 3.21 24.63
C GLN A 109 23.15 2.85 23.79
N VAL A 110 22.77 1.58 23.83
CA VAL A 110 21.50 1.09 23.32
C VAL A 110 20.39 1.80 24.08
N THR A 111 19.59 2.61 23.40
CA THR A 111 18.22 2.90 23.85
C THR A 111 17.29 2.71 22.66
N PHE A 112 16.33 1.81 22.89
CA PHE A 112 15.23 1.46 22.01
C PHE A 112 14.40 2.73 21.77
N VAL A 113 14.55 3.36 20.60
CA VAL A 113 13.73 4.50 20.20
C VAL A 113 13.40 4.31 18.72
N ASP A 114 12.31 3.62 18.45
CA ASP A 114 11.78 3.48 17.09
C ASP A 114 10.26 3.24 17.09
N GLU A 115 9.60 3.55 18.20
CA GLU A 115 8.13 3.56 18.33
C GLU A 115 7.56 4.94 17.91
N GLU A 116 8.32 6.01 18.14
CA GLU A 116 7.93 7.40 17.87
C GLU A 116 7.88 7.73 16.36
N LEU A 117 8.79 7.16 15.55
CA LEU A 117 8.86 7.41 14.10
C LEU A 117 7.70 6.78 13.29
N GLU A 118 7.06 5.71 13.79
CA GLU A 118 5.85 5.17 13.15
C GLU A 118 4.61 6.01 13.48
N GLU A 119 4.52 6.55 14.69
CA GLU A 119 3.45 7.45 15.12
C GLU A 119 3.51 8.78 14.36
N GLU A 120 4.69 9.34 14.15
CA GLU A 120 4.86 10.56 13.33
C GLU A 120 4.41 10.35 11.89
N SER A 121 4.79 9.22 11.26
CA SER A 121 4.30 8.89 9.91
C SER A 121 2.79 8.68 9.87
N PHE A 122 2.20 8.20 10.97
CA PHE A 122 0.76 7.95 11.07
C PHE A 122 -0.03 9.25 11.20
N GLU A 123 0.47 10.23 11.94
CA GLU A 123 -0.14 11.55 12.05
C GLU A 123 0.00 12.36 10.75
N GLU A 124 1.15 12.27 10.07
CA GLU A 124 1.39 12.93 8.78
C GLU A 124 0.47 12.38 7.67
N ASN A 125 0.32 11.05 7.59
CA ASN A 125 -0.61 10.41 6.65
C ASN A 125 -2.10 10.69 6.96
N GLN A 126 -2.45 11.06 8.20
CA GLN A 126 -3.82 11.49 8.52
C GLN A 126 -4.13 12.90 8.04
N ARG A 127 -3.12 13.78 7.96
CA ARG A 127 -3.27 15.16 7.48
C ARG A 127 -3.43 15.22 5.96
N GLU A 128 -2.69 14.41 5.22
CA GLU A 128 -2.76 14.34 3.75
C GLU A 128 -4.13 13.84 3.22
N ASN A 129 -4.94 13.19 4.06
CA ASN A 129 -6.29 12.73 3.67
C ASN A 129 -7.37 13.85 3.67
N GLN A 130 -7.04 15.08 4.06
CA GLN A 130 -7.99 16.20 4.09
C GLN A 130 -8.05 17.00 2.78
N ASP A 131 -7.02 16.95 1.93
CA ASP A 131 -6.87 17.91 0.83
C ASP A 131 -7.16 17.39 -0.59
N ASP A 132 -7.51 16.11 -0.78
CA ASP A 132 -7.80 15.59 -2.12
C ASP A 132 -9.30 15.46 -2.43
N GLU A 133 -9.67 16.08 -3.55
CA GLU A 133 -10.95 16.33 -4.19
C GLU A 133 -12.07 15.25 -4.09
N GLU A 134 -13.30 15.75 -4.26
CA GLU A 134 -14.60 15.06 -4.33
C GLU A 134 -14.70 14.02 -5.47
N GLY A 135 -13.99 12.89 -5.35
CA GLY A 135 -14.19 11.72 -6.21
C GLY A 135 -14.70 10.54 -5.40
N ASN A 136 -15.91 10.03 -5.69
CA ASN A 136 -16.61 8.89 -5.06
C ASN A 136 -15.71 7.90 -4.28
N LYS A 137 -15.37 8.23 -3.04
CA LYS A 137 -14.40 7.50 -2.21
C LYS A 137 -15.09 6.25 -1.65
N ARG A 138 -14.80 5.06 -2.19
CA ARG A 138 -15.32 3.80 -1.63
C ARG A 138 -14.84 3.62 -0.19
N ASN A 139 -15.75 3.28 0.71
CA ASN A 139 -15.41 3.00 2.10
C ASN A 139 -14.59 1.71 2.17
N PRO A 140 -13.58 1.59 3.07
CA PRO A 140 -12.87 0.32 3.30
C PRO A 140 -13.76 -0.90 3.46
N ARG A 141 -14.94 -0.78 4.10
CA ARG A 141 -15.90 -1.90 4.18
C ARG A 141 -16.43 -2.35 2.82
N ASP A 142 -16.66 -1.43 1.90
CA ASP A 142 -17.15 -1.72 0.55
C ASP A 142 -16.06 -2.28 -0.36
N MET A 143 -14.80 -2.03 0.00
CA MET A 143 -13.63 -2.55 -0.68
C MET A 143 -13.31 -3.99 -0.26
N LEU A 144 -13.97 -4.58 0.74
CA LEU A 144 -13.71 -5.96 1.13
C LEU A 144 -13.97 -6.95 -0.02
N TYR A 145 -13.05 -7.91 -0.17
CA TYR A 145 -13.29 -9.05 -1.05
C TYR A 145 -14.57 -9.80 -0.63
N PRO A 146 -15.33 -10.38 -1.58
CA PRO A 146 -16.63 -11.00 -1.32
C PRO A 146 -16.64 -12.01 -0.17
N GLU A 147 -15.58 -12.82 -0.01
CA GLU A 147 -15.45 -13.83 1.04
C GLU A 147 -15.37 -13.26 2.48
N PHE A 148 -15.06 -11.96 2.61
CA PHE A 148 -14.99 -11.27 3.90
C PHE A 148 -16.21 -10.37 4.15
N ARG A 149 -17.10 -10.21 3.16
CA ARG A 149 -18.33 -9.43 3.34
C ARG A 149 -19.25 -10.15 4.34
N GLY A 150 -19.70 -9.42 5.34
CA GLY A 150 -20.53 -9.96 6.44
C GLY A 150 -19.73 -10.51 7.63
N LYS A 151 -18.39 -10.57 7.54
CA LYS A 151 -17.51 -10.83 8.70
C LYS A 151 -17.16 -9.52 9.40
N THR A 152 -16.81 -9.61 10.68
CA THR A 152 -16.13 -8.51 11.37
C THR A 152 -14.70 -8.35 10.82
N PHE A 153 -14.15 -7.14 10.91
CA PHE A 153 -12.78 -6.88 10.46
C PHE A 153 -11.77 -7.80 11.17
N GLY A 154 -11.95 -8.04 12.46
CA GLY A 154 -11.07 -8.93 13.21
C GLY A 154 -11.15 -10.38 12.73
N GLU A 155 -12.35 -10.92 12.43
CA GLU A 155 -12.47 -12.28 11.89
C GLU A 155 -11.82 -12.40 10.51
N ALA A 156 -11.97 -11.38 9.67
CA ALA A 156 -11.36 -11.38 8.35
C ALA A 156 -9.82 -11.34 8.43
N VAL A 157 -9.26 -10.53 9.33
CA VAL A 157 -7.81 -10.48 9.60
C VAL A 157 -7.30 -11.81 10.15
N GLU A 158 -8.03 -12.44 11.07
CA GLU A 158 -7.67 -13.74 11.65
C GLU A 158 -7.59 -14.83 10.57
N ILE A 159 -8.59 -14.92 9.70
CA ILE A 159 -8.58 -15.84 8.54
C ILE A 159 -7.39 -15.59 7.61
N ILE A 160 -7.00 -14.33 7.42
CA ILE A 160 -5.84 -13.99 6.59
C ILE A 160 -4.55 -14.44 7.27
N LEU A 161 -4.37 -14.12 8.55
CA LEU A 161 -3.17 -14.48 9.30
C LEU A 161 -2.99 -16.00 9.43
N ASP A 162 -4.07 -16.77 9.56
CA ASP A 162 -4.02 -18.23 9.61
C ASP A 162 -3.58 -18.88 8.30
N LYS A 163 -3.77 -18.20 7.17
CA LYS A 163 -3.30 -18.70 5.85
C LYS A 163 -1.80 -18.47 5.64
N PHE A 164 -1.17 -17.61 6.43
CA PHE A 164 0.25 -17.32 6.28
C PHE A 164 1.09 -18.22 7.18
N ALA A 165 2.08 -18.89 6.58
CA ALA A 165 3.09 -19.66 7.30
C ALA A 165 4.20 -18.78 7.91
N ALA A 166 4.18 -17.46 7.64
CA ALA A 166 5.20 -16.51 8.06
C ALA A 166 4.55 -15.20 8.53
N PRO A 167 5.27 -14.39 9.33
CA PRO A 167 4.81 -13.07 9.73
C PRO A 167 4.58 -12.17 8.52
N VAL A 168 3.51 -11.39 8.57
CA VAL A 168 3.12 -10.48 7.49
C VAL A 168 2.94 -9.06 7.97
N ASN A 169 3.23 -8.12 7.09
CA ASN A 169 3.07 -6.70 7.35
C ASN A 169 1.65 -6.22 7.00
N ARG A 170 1.31 -5.03 7.51
CA ARG A 170 -0.01 -4.40 7.31
C ARG A 170 -0.40 -4.23 5.83
N LYS A 171 0.56 -3.95 4.93
CA LYS A 171 0.29 -3.81 3.49
C LYS A 171 -0.09 -5.17 2.86
N GLN A 172 0.59 -6.24 3.26
CA GLN A 172 0.28 -7.61 2.82
C GLN A 172 -1.08 -8.09 3.32
N ILE A 173 -1.46 -7.71 4.54
CA ILE A 173 -2.80 -8.00 5.07
C ILE A 173 -3.85 -7.22 4.26
N ALA A 174 -3.62 -5.93 4.02
CA ALA A 174 -4.53 -5.08 3.26
C ALA A 174 -4.76 -5.61 1.83
N SER A 175 -3.70 -6.02 1.11
CA SER A 175 -3.83 -6.51 -0.27
C SER A 175 -4.60 -7.83 -0.40
N ARG A 176 -4.71 -8.60 0.70
CA ARG A 176 -5.52 -9.84 0.75
C ARG A 176 -6.92 -9.62 1.28
N LEU A 177 -7.17 -8.51 1.98
CA LEU A 177 -8.45 -8.20 2.59
C LEU A 177 -9.34 -7.32 1.70
N PHE A 178 -8.71 -6.40 0.95
CA PHE A 178 -9.41 -5.38 0.17
C PHE A 178 -9.11 -5.50 -1.34
N ASP A 179 -10.16 -5.34 -2.15
CA ASP A 179 -10.15 -5.11 -3.61
C ASP A 179 -9.96 -3.62 -3.91
N ALA A 180 -8.80 -3.09 -3.51
CA ALA A 180 -8.39 -1.73 -3.81
C ALA A 180 -8.02 -1.61 -5.30
N LYS A 181 -8.55 -0.59 -5.97
CA LYS A 181 -8.37 -0.34 -7.41
C LYS A 181 -7.39 0.80 -7.70
N SER A 182 -6.98 1.54 -6.68
CA SER A 182 -6.01 2.63 -6.79
C SER A 182 -5.06 2.64 -5.59
N GLU A 183 -3.91 3.31 -5.73
CA GLU A 183 -2.95 3.48 -4.63
C GLU A 183 -3.56 4.23 -3.44
N HIS A 184 -4.40 5.23 -3.71
CA HIS A 184 -5.09 5.98 -2.67
C HIS A 184 -6.14 5.10 -1.93
N GLU A 185 -6.85 4.21 -2.64
CA GLU A 185 -7.70 3.20 -1.98
C GLU A 185 -6.87 2.22 -1.15
N GLN A 186 -5.72 1.78 -1.64
CA GLN A 186 -4.80 0.89 -0.93
C GLN A 186 -4.24 1.55 0.34
N LEU A 187 -3.90 2.84 0.29
CA LEU A 187 -3.43 3.60 1.45
C LEU A 187 -4.53 3.70 2.51
N ARG A 188 -5.74 4.09 2.13
CA ARG A 188 -6.90 4.15 3.05
C ARG A 188 -7.22 2.79 3.67
N ALA A 189 -7.21 1.73 2.85
CA ALA A 189 -7.40 0.36 3.32
C ALA A 189 -6.34 -0.04 4.35
N THR A 190 -5.07 0.27 4.07
CA THR A 190 -3.94 0.01 4.97
C THR A 190 -4.09 0.77 6.29
N ASN A 191 -4.47 2.06 6.24
CA ASN A 191 -4.67 2.89 7.44
C ASN A 191 -5.84 2.40 8.30
N SER A 192 -6.92 1.92 7.67
CA SER A 192 -8.08 1.38 8.38
C SER A 192 -7.77 0.15 9.23
N LEU A 193 -6.70 -0.59 8.89
CA LEU A 193 -6.26 -1.77 9.63
C LEU A 193 -5.44 -1.45 10.88
N ALA A 194 -4.86 -0.25 11.01
CA ALA A 194 -3.93 0.06 12.07
C ALA A 194 -4.52 -0.22 13.46
N ASN A 195 -5.69 0.36 13.74
CA ASN A 195 -6.35 0.21 15.04
C ASN A 195 -6.81 -1.23 15.27
N GLN A 196 -7.34 -1.90 14.24
CA GLN A 196 -7.80 -3.28 14.35
C GLN A 196 -6.66 -4.25 14.64
N LEU A 197 -5.52 -4.11 13.97
CA LEU A 197 -4.34 -4.96 14.19
C LEU A 197 -3.82 -4.84 15.62
N HIS A 198 -3.72 -3.62 16.15
CA HIS A 198 -3.31 -3.40 17.54
C HIS A 198 -4.36 -3.91 18.54
N GLN A 199 -5.64 -3.70 18.25
CA GLN A 199 -6.72 -4.18 19.11
C GLN A 199 -6.75 -5.71 19.18
N GLY A 200 -6.60 -6.42 18.06
CA GLY A 200 -6.58 -7.88 18.09
C GLY A 200 -5.32 -8.47 18.75
N VAL A 201 -4.19 -7.75 18.76
CA VAL A 201 -3.04 -8.13 19.60
C VAL A 201 -3.40 -8.00 21.08
N LYS A 202 -4.03 -6.90 21.49
CA LYS A 202 -4.47 -6.69 22.89
C LYS A 202 -5.51 -7.74 23.33
N GLU A 203 -6.39 -8.14 22.42
CA GLU A 203 -7.40 -9.17 22.64
C GLU A 203 -6.85 -10.61 22.55
N GLY A 204 -5.57 -10.78 22.18
CA GLY A 204 -4.93 -12.09 22.08
C GLY A 204 -5.38 -12.92 20.88
N ARG A 205 -5.96 -12.30 19.85
CA ARG A 205 -6.43 -12.97 18.61
C ARG A 205 -5.28 -13.35 17.68
N TRP A 206 -4.20 -12.59 17.72
CA TRP A 206 -2.95 -12.83 17.00
C TRP A 206 -1.80 -12.17 17.74
N LYS A 207 -0.57 -12.42 17.30
CA LYS A 207 0.64 -11.88 17.93
C LYS A 207 1.39 -10.92 17.02
N LYS A 208 2.01 -9.91 17.64
CA LYS A 208 3.03 -9.06 17.03
C LYS A 208 4.38 -9.73 17.25
N VAL A 209 5.11 -9.99 16.16
CA VAL A 209 6.40 -10.71 16.18
C VAL A 209 7.59 -9.82 15.80
N GLY A 210 7.31 -8.59 15.36
CA GLY A 210 8.34 -7.62 15.01
C GLY A 210 7.73 -6.27 14.67
N ARG A 211 8.58 -5.32 14.28
CA ARG A 211 8.14 -3.98 13.84
C ARG A 211 7.18 -4.10 12.65
N GLY A 212 5.94 -3.67 12.84
CA GLY A 212 4.89 -3.76 11.82
C GLY A 212 4.52 -5.19 11.34
N LEU A 213 4.98 -6.24 12.02
CA LEU A 213 4.78 -7.65 11.63
C LEU A 213 3.83 -8.38 12.58
N PHE A 214 2.84 -9.05 11.98
CA PHE A 214 1.78 -9.77 12.67
C PHE A 214 1.74 -11.21 12.18
N ALA A 215 1.42 -12.14 13.08
CA ALA A 215 1.30 -13.55 12.79
C ALA A 215 0.15 -14.19 13.57
N SER A 216 -0.42 -15.26 13.03
CA SER A 216 -1.38 -16.10 13.76
C SER A 216 -0.77 -16.61 15.07
N ASN A 217 -1.62 -16.89 16.06
CA ASN A 217 -1.19 -17.55 17.30
C ASN A 217 -0.63 -18.96 17.05
N SER A 218 -1.00 -19.58 15.93
CA SER A 218 -0.47 -20.89 15.50
C SER A 218 0.95 -20.83 14.94
N PHE A 219 1.46 -19.63 14.62
CA PHE A 219 2.81 -19.46 14.08
C PHE A 219 3.85 -19.86 15.14
N GLN A 220 4.68 -20.86 14.83
CA GLN A 220 5.85 -21.20 15.65
C GLN A 220 7.04 -20.41 15.14
N GLU A 221 7.54 -19.51 15.98
CA GLU A 221 8.80 -18.81 15.72
C GLU A 221 9.91 -19.86 15.80
N GLN A 222 10.55 -20.16 14.67
CA GLN A 222 11.74 -21.01 14.68
C GLN A 222 12.83 -20.21 15.39
N VAL A 223 12.98 -20.47 16.69
CA VAL A 223 14.14 -20.02 17.45
C VAL A 223 15.33 -20.77 16.88
N THR A 224 16.05 -20.15 15.95
CA THR A 224 17.41 -20.55 15.66
C THR A 224 18.23 -20.15 16.87
N ASP A 225 18.35 -21.08 17.83
CA ASP A 225 19.42 -21.01 18.82
C ASP A 225 20.74 -21.07 18.03
N GLU A 226 21.29 -19.91 17.72
CA GLU A 226 22.70 -19.82 17.37
C GLU A 226 23.47 -20.23 18.62
N VAL A 227 23.86 -21.50 18.63
CA VAL A 227 24.84 -22.09 19.53
C VAL A 227 26.14 -21.32 19.32
N ASN A 228 26.35 -20.27 20.12
CA ASN A 228 27.66 -19.67 20.30
C ASN A 228 28.53 -20.68 21.04
N ASN A 229 29.41 -21.33 20.27
CA ASN A 229 30.48 -22.19 20.74
C ASN A 229 31.80 -21.43 20.65
#